data_AF-W4FFF5-F1
#
_entry.id   AF-W4FFF5-F1
#
_cell.length_a   1.000
_cell.length_b   1.000
_cell.length_c   1.000
_cell.angle_alpha   90.00
_cell.angle_beta   90.00
_cell.angle_gamma   90.00
#
_symmetry.space_group_name_H-M   'P 1'
#
loop_
_entity.id
_entity.type
_entity.pdbx_description
1 polymer ?
#
loop_
_entity_poly.entity_id
_entity_poly.type
_entity_poly.pdbx_seq_one_letter_code
_entity_poly.pdbx_strand_id
1 'polypeptide(L)'
;MSSTSKWLWLLVLASQACGTRFLFTLHADTTDCFYEPVDVRATSNALLVRFDMVDAVNGDAMDVTIESPIGRSIAGWTDAATGHWQHTTRESGLYKLCFGHLGKSSQVAVLVHIEFLTAMDRQLTIYPSAAVTLTRHGTEILDLKMSDSTNGLVVFSIQGMSPSLLLANSTTRYLLSLSVQETTASLVESSPLVTLTPLLTVPSRPFEHRLIQVMQDVQRQQRQPVQAHNVVVFDVTSVVEVAMVQQQSQVAFTLHADAGTTVRMASTARVAPDHWPLLTVERGSNGVEHDLREFQTKVWNLQSLLAYIRHHHRHSLDATAATAARLLVGTVVVSVLWVAVGIAQVVFVGKLLQ
;
A
#
# COMPACT_ATOMS: atom_id res chain seq x y z
N MET A 1 -46.89 -32.61 12.00
CA MET A 1 -45.98 -32.70 10.84
C MET A 1 -45.88 -31.33 10.19
N SER A 2 -44.71 -31.02 9.59
CA SER A 2 -44.20 -29.73 9.04
C SER A 2 -43.87 -28.67 10.09
N SER A 3 -42.63 -28.47 10.52
CA SER A 3 -41.38 -28.16 9.78
C SER A 3 -41.37 -26.76 9.14
N THR A 4 -40.28 -26.04 9.47
CA THR A 4 -39.68 -24.88 8.79
C THR A 4 -40.40 -23.53 8.81
N SER A 5 -40.05 -22.69 9.79
CA SER A 5 -39.87 -21.24 9.60
C SER A 5 -38.80 -20.72 10.56
N LYS A 6 -37.55 -21.14 10.34
CA LYS A 6 -36.34 -20.59 10.99
C LYS A 6 -35.41 -19.86 10.00
N TRP A 7 -35.93 -19.50 8.83
CA TRP A 7 -35.19 -18.84 7.76
C TRP A 7 -35.87 -17.53 7.42
N LEU A 8 -35.67 -16.47 8.22
CA LEU A 8 -35.66 -15.09 7.72
C LEU A 8 -35.21 -14.06 8.78
N TRP A 9 -34.24 -14.42 9.62
CA TRP A 9 -33.47 -13.43 10.40
C TRP A 9 -32.00 -13.42 9.96
N LEU A 10 -31.74 -13.77 8.71
CA LEU A 10 -30.63 -13.19 7.94
C LEU A 10 -31.03 -11.76 7.57
N LEU A 11 -31.25 -10.95 8.61
CA LEU A 11 -31.01 -9.52 8.56
C LEU A 11 -29.58 -9.41 8.04
N VAL A 12 -29.52 -9.08 6.75
CA VAL A 12 -28.44 -8.39 6.07
C VAL A 12 -27.56 -7.66 7.09
N LEU A 13 -26.56 -8.38 7.59
CA LEU A 13 -25.31 -7.83 8.06
C LEU A 13 -24.60 -7.32 6.79
N ALA A 14 -25.22 -6.36 6.11
CA ALA A 14 -24.45 -5.31 5.47
C ALA A 14 -23.91 -4.48 6.64
N SER A 15 -22.91 -5.02 7.32
CA SER A 15 -21.90 -4.17 7.93
C SER A 15 -21.53 -3.19 6.83
N GLN A 16 -21.74 -1.91 7.08
CA GLN A 16 -21.37 -0.82 6.20
C GLN A 16 -19.93 -1.08 5.75
N ALA A 17 -19.77 -1.68 4.57
CA ALA A 17 -18.48 -1.77 3.93
C ALA A 17 -18.21 -0.33 3.52
N CYS A 18 -17.33 0.34 4.25
CA CYS A 18 -16.90 1.70 3.97
C CYS A 18 -15.98 1.64 2.74
N GLY A 19 -16.57 1.28 1.61
CA GLY A 19 -15.89 1.06 0.35
C GLY A 19 -16.73 1.58 -0.81
N THR A 20 -16.12 2.42 -1.61
CA THR A 20 -16.71 3.06 -2.77
C THR A 20 -16.43 2.19 -4.00
N ARG A 21 -17.49 1.74 -4.67
CA ARG A 21 -17.39 0.98 -5.93
C ARG A 21 -18.19 1.66 -7.01
N PHE A 22 -17.55 1.95 -8.14
CA PHE A 22 -18.20 2.59 -9.27
C PHE A 22 -17.62 2.14 -10.60
N LEU A 23 -18.45 2.23 -11.64
CA LEU A 23 -18.10 1.99 -13.02
C LEU A 23 -18.27 3.32 -13.77
N PHE A 24 -17.27 3.72 -14.54
CA PHE A 24 -17.35 4.91 -15.37
C PHE A 24 -16.75 4.64 -16.75
N THR A 25 -17.07 5.53 -17.70
CA THR A 25 -16.56 5.45 -19.07
C THR A 25 -15.43 6.46 -19.23
N LEU A 26 -14.22 5.94 -19.46
CA LEU A 26 -13.04 6.73 -19.70
C LEU A 26 -12.90 6.97 -21.21
N HIS A 27 -12.83 8.23 -21.64
CA HIS A 27 -12.75 8.60 -23.04
C HIS A 27 -11.30 8.76 -23.51
N ALA A 28 -11.04 8.52 -24.79
CA ALA A 28 -9.72 8.74 -25.38
C ALA A 28 -9.25 10.19 -25.18
N ASP A 29 -7.95 10.35 -24.89
CA ASP A 29 -7.28 11.63 -24.65
C ASP A 29 -7.83 12.46 -23.49
N THR A 30 -8.63 11.85 -22.60
CA THR A 30 -9.14 12.49 -21.39
C THR A 30 -8.51 11.92 -20.13
N THR A 31 -8.47 12.73 -19.08
CA THR A 31 -8.08 12.30 -17.73
C THR A 31 -9.23 12.61 -16.78
N ASP A 32 -9.83 11.57 -16.21
CA ASP A 32 -10.90 11.69 -15.23
C ASP A 32 -10.32 11.48 -13.83
N CYS A 33 -10.60 12.42 -12.91
CA CYS A 33 -10.13 12.35 -11.54
C CYS A 33 -11.30 12.29 -10.55
N PHE A 34 -11.17 11.41 -9.56
CA PHE A 34 -12.12 11.20 -8.47
C PHE A 34 -11.49 11.55 -7.14
N TYR A 35 -12.31 11.99 -6.18
CA TYR A 35 -11.85 12.34 -4.84
C TYR A 35 -12.52 11.43 -3.81
N GLU A 36 -11.71 10.76 -3.00
CA GLU A 36 -12.18 9.92 -1.90
C GLU A 36 -11.83 10.58 -0.55
N PRO A 37 -12.84 10.90 0.29
CA PRO A 37 -12.59 11.38 1.64
C PRO A 37 -12.16 10.23 2.54
N VAL A 38 -10.99 10.38 3.16
CA VAL A 38 -10.43 9.41 4.12
C VAL A 38 -10.25 10.09 5.46
N ASP A 39 -10.74 9.45 6.52
CA ASP A 39 -10.58 9.91 7.90
C ASP A 39 -9.72 8.92 8.69
N VAL A 40 -8.46 9.28 8.88
CA VAL A 40 -7.47 8.47 9.59
C VAL A 40 -7.70 8.59 11.09
N ARG A 41 -8.39 7.58 11.64
CA ARG A 41 -8.69 7.51 13.08
C ARG A 41 -7.74 6.63 13.88
N ALA A 42 -6.83 5.93 13.19
CA ALA A 42 -5.84 5.04 13.82
C ALA A 42 -4.57 4.86 13.01
N THR A 43 -3.56 4.19 13.56
CA THR A 43 -2.22 4.07 12.95
C THR A 43 -2.11 2.99 11.89
N SER A 44 -2.96 1.98 11.94
CA SER A 44 -2.88 0.85 11.01
C SER A 44 -3.94 0.91 9.91
N ASN A 45 -4.56 2.07 9.65
CA ASN A 45 -5.56 2.21 8.58
C ASN A 45 -4.97 1.86 7.21
N ALA A 46 -5.78 1.23 6.37
CA ALA A 46 -5.35 0.83 5.04
C ALA A 46 -6.34 1.35 4.02
N LEU A 47 -5.83 2.04 3.02
CA LEU A 47 -6.56 2.38 1.81
C LEU A 47 -6.24 1.29 0.78
N LEU A 48 -7.28 0.57 0.36
CA LEU A 48 -7.22 -0.44 -0.67
C LEU A 48 -7.83 0.13 -1.93
N VAL A 49 -7.09 0.09 -3.04
CA VAL A 49 -7.57 0.54 -4.34
C VAL A 49 -7.37 -0.57 -5.34
N ARG A 50 -8.42 -0.88 -6.09
CA ARG A 50 -8.39 -1.77 -7.24
C ARG A 50 -9.09 -1.11 -8.40
N PHE A 51 -8.50 -1.24 -9.57
CA PHE A 51 -9.10 -0.82 -10.82
C PHE A 51 -8.93 -1.88 -11.90
N ASP A 52 -9.90 -1.95 -12.81
CA ASP A 52 -9.93 -2.93 -13.90
C ASP A 52 -10.66 -2.33 -15.10
N MET A 53 -10.06 -2.43 -16.29
CA MET A 53 -10.75 -2.12 -17.53
C MET A 53 -11.72 -3.25 -17.90
N VAL A 54 -12.99 -2.87 -18.03
CA VAL A 54 -14.06 -3.75 -18.46
C VAL A 54 -14.17 -3.71 -19.98
N ASP A 55 -14.11 -4.89 -20.59
CA ASP A 55 -14.25 -5.08 -22.05
C ASP A 55 -13.22 -4.30 -22.89
N ALA A 56 -12.00 -4.12 -22.36
CA ALA A 56 -10.88 -3.54 -23.09
C ALA A 56 -10.52 -4.36 -24.34
N VAL A 57 -10.21 -3.65 -25.43
CA VAL A 57 -9.70 -4.27 -26.66
C VAL A 57 -8.18 -4.40 -26.56
N ASN A 58 -7.61 -5.36 -27.30
CA ASN A 58 -6.15 -5.52 -27.39
C ASN A 58 -5.45 -4.21 -27.76
N GLY A 59 -4.64 -3.68 -26.83
CA GLY A 59 -3.90 -2.43 -26.98
C GLY A 59 -4.52 -1.23 -26.26
N ASP A 60 -5.62 -1.41 -25.53
CA ASP A 60 -6.12 -0.41 -24.58
C ASP A 60 -5.46 -0.62 -23.20
N ALA A 61 -5.11 0.50 -22.59
CA ALA A 61 -4.46 0.62 -21.30
C ALA A 61 -4.79 1.99 -20.68
N MET A 62 -4.39 2.21 -19.43
CA MET A 62 -4.53 3.52 -18.79
C MET A 62 -3.31 3.85 -17.93
N ASP A 63 -3.09 5.16 -17.81
CA ASP A 63 -2.26 5.73 -16.76
C ASP A 63 -3.13 6.00 -15.55
N VAL A 64 -2.67 5.56 -14.38
CA VAL A 64 -3.39 5.77 -13.11
C VAL A 64 -2.44 6.44 -12.13
N THR A 65 -2.90 7.51 -11.49
CA THR A 65 -2.14 8.18 -10.42
C THR A 65 -3.02 8.35 -9.19
N ILE A 66 -2.41 8.13 -8.02
CA ILE A 66 -3.03 8.39 -6.73
C ILE A 66 -2.22 9.48 -6.04
N GLU A 67 -2.87 10.59 -5.72
CA GLU A 67 -2.30 11.70 -4.99
C GLU A 67 -2.90 11.75 -3.58
N SER A 68 -2.05 12.02 -2.60
CA SER A 68 -2.47 12.21 -1.21
C SER A 68 -3.09 13.61 -0.99
N PRO A 69 -3.78 13.85 0.14
CA PRO A 69 -4.37 15.14 0.46
C PRO A 69 -3.40 16.34 0.42
N ILE A 70 -2.10 16.09 0.57
CA ILE A 70 -1.05 17.13 0.45
C ILE A 70 -0.55 17.34 -0.99
N GLY A 71 -1.17 16.71 -1.98
CA GLY A 71 -0.84 16.84 -3.41
C GLY A 71 0.39 16.03 -3.86
N ARG A 72 0.85 15.08 -3.05
CA ARG A 72 1.98 14.21 -3.40
C ARG A 72 1.48 12.93 -4.07
N SER A 73 2.08 12.55 -5.20
CA SER A 73 1.83 11.23 -5.80
C SER A 73 2.39 10.12 -4.92
N ILE A 74 1.52 9.19 -4.51
CA ILE A 74 1.85 8.06 -3.61
C ILE A 74 1.81 6.71 -4.34
N ALA A 75 1.16 6.66 -5.50
CA ALA A 75 1.19 5.50 -6.39
C ALA A 75 0.92 5.92 -7.84
N GLY A 76 1.48 5.16 -8.76
CA GLY A 76 1.26 5.36 -10.18
C GLY A 76 1.44 4.06 -10.97
N TRP A 77 0.65 3.93 -12.02
CA TRP A 77 0.77 2.89 -13.04
C TRP A 77 0.80 3.55 -14.39
N THR A 78 1.64 3.02 -15.26
CA THR A 78 1.75 3.43 -16.66
C THR A 78 1.42 2.25 -17.55
N ASP A 79 0.62 2.47 -18.60
CA ASP A 79 0.24 1.41 -19.55
C ASP A 79 -0.36 0.17 -18.86
N ALA A 80 -1.33 0.38 -17.95
CA ALA A 80 -1.93 -0.68 -17.15
C ALA A 80 -3.42 -0.83 -17.46
N ALA A 81 -3.89 -2.05 -17.76
CA ALA A 81 -5.32 -2.35 -17.89
C ALA A 81 -5.97 -2.70 -16.53
N THR A 82 -5.19 -3.16 -15.57
CA THR A 82 -5.66 -3.52 -14.22
C THR A 82 -4.61 -3.12 -13.19
N GLY A 83 -5.04 -2.89 -11.96
CA GLY A 83 -4.11 -2.56 -10.89
C GLY A 83 -4.71 -2.79 -9.52
N HIS A 84 -3.82 -3.06 -8.58
CA HIS A 84 -4.14 -3.30 -7.19
C HIS A 84 -3.09 -2.60 -6.33
N TRP A 85 -3.57 -1.91 -5.30
CA TRP A 85 -2.73 -1.16 -4.40
C TRP A 85 -3.29 -1.19 -2.99
N GLN A 86 -2.37 -1.33 -2.04
CA GLN A 86 -2.66 -1.24 -0.61
C GLN A 86 -1.67 -0.28 0.00
N HIS A 87 -2.17 0.66 0.80
CA HIS A 87 -1.34 1.64 1.46
C HIS A 87 -1.81 1.94 2.87
N THR A 88 -0.86 1.94 3.80
CA THR A 88 -1.14 2.36 5.17
C THR A 88 -1.19 3.88 5.19
N THR A 89 -2.38 4.45 5.42
CA THR A 89 -2.58 5.91 5.38
C THR A 89 -2.50 6.53 6.77
N ARG A 90 -1.90 7.73 6.83
CA ARG A 90 -1.88 8.63 7.99
C ARG A 90 -2.50 9.99 7.75
N GLU A 91 -2.75 10.35 6.50
CA GLU A 91 -3.24 11.66 6.13
C GLU A 91 -4.77 11.59 6.04
N SER A 92 -5.46 12.28 6.94
CA SER A 92 -6.90 12.52 6.73
C SER A 92 -7.08 13.58 5.66
N GLY A 93 -8.05 13.39 4.76
CA GLY A 93 -8.36 14.36 3.73
C GLY A 93 -8.88 13.72 2.45
N LEU A 94 -8.85 14.48 1.36
CA LEU A 94 -9.31 14.04 0.05
C LEU A 94 -8.15 13.46 -0.75
N TYR A 95 -8.18 12.14 -0.94
CA TYR A 95 -7.29 11.46 -1.87
C TYR A 95 -7.81 11.63 -3.29
N LYS A 96 -6.92 11.92 -4.24
CA LYS A 96 -7.29 12.13 -5.64
C LYS A 96 -6.77 10.96 -6.48
N LEU A 97 -7.68 10.32 -7.21
CA LEU A 97 -7.39 9.20 -8.10
C LEU A 97 -7.67 9.62 -9.53
N CYS A 98 -6.64 9.69 -10.37
CA CYS A 98 -6.78 10.08 -11.77
C CYS A 98 -6.53 8.90 -12.71
N PHE A 99 -7.33 8.82 -13.78
CA PHE A 99 -7.26 7.79 -14.80
C PHE A 99 -7.16 8.47 -16.16
N GLY A 100 -6.10 8.20 -16.90
CA GLY A 100 -5.88 8.69 -18.27
C GLY A 100 -5.95 7.54 -19.27
N HIS A 101 -6.72 7.69 -20.35
CA HIS A 101 -6.83 6.64 -21.36
C HIS A 101 -5.59 6.58 -22.26
N LEU A 102 -5.03 5.39 -22.42
CA LEU A 102 -3.96 5.08 -23.36
C LEU A 102 -4.41 3.93 -24.25
N GLY A 103 -4.93 4.21 -25.43
CA GLY A 103 -5.47 3.12 -26.25
C GLY A 103 -6.00 3.56 -27.60
N LYS A 104 -6.49 2.58 -28.35
CA LYS A 104 -7.08 2.81 -29.69
C LYS A 104 -8.59 2.99 -29.62
N SER A 105 -9.22 2.46 -28.59
CA SER A 105 -10.66 2.61 -28.39
C SER A 105 -11.01 4.07 -28.10
N SER A 106 -12.16 4.52 -28.60
CA SER A 106 -12.65 5.89 -28.32
C SER A 106 -13.13 6.04 -26.88
N GLN A 107 -13.54 4.94 -26.26
CA GLN A 107 -13.98 4.89 -24.87
C GLN A 107 -13.80 3.47 -24.32
N VAL A 108 -13.48 3.36 -23.03
CA VAL A 108 -13.36 2.09 -22.30
C VAL A 108 -14.07 2.22 -20.96
N ALA A 109 -14.75 1.17 -20.52
CA ALA A 109 -15.36 1.15 -19.19
C ALA A 109 -14.30 0.78 -18.14
N VAL A 110 -14.24 1.52 -17.04
CA VAL A 110 -13.30 1.26 -15.94
C VAL A 110 -14.10 1.02 -14.66
N LEU A 111 -13.85 -0.13 -14.04
CA LEU A 111 -14.38 -0.48 -12.73
C LEU A 111 -13.37 -0.11 -11.67
N VAL A 112 -13.77 0.74 -10.72
CA VAL A 112 -12.96 1.14 -9.58
C VAL A 112 -13.60 0.62 -8.29
N HIS A 113 -12.76 0.09 -7.41
CA HIS A 113 -13.15 -0.35 -6.08
C HIS A 113 -12.14 0.17 -5.06
N ILE A 114 -12.62 1.03 -4.18
CA ILE A 114 -11.86 1.62 -3.09
C ILE A 114 -12.45 1.07 -1.79
N GLU A 115 -11.62 0.55 -0.90
CA GLU A 115 -12.06 0.12 0.42
C GLU A 115 -11.14 0.76 1.47
N PHE A 116 -11.74 1.41 2.46
CA PHE A 116 -11.02 1.99 3.57
C PHE A 116 -11.20 1.14 4.82
N LEU A 117 -10.11 0.48 5.23
CA LEU A 117 -10.08 -0.33 6.43
C LEU A 117 -9.59 0.53 7.60
N THR A 118 -10.51 1.02 8.42
CA THR A 118 -10.19 1.62 9.73
C THR A 118 -9.74 0.54 10.71
N ALA A 119 -8.64 0.76 11.42
CA ALA A 119 -8.18 -0.18 12.44
C ALA A 119 -8.38 0.38 13.83
N MET A 120 -9.28 -0.18 14.65
CA MET A 120 -9.41 0.19 16.07
C MET A 120 -9.69 1.68 16.32
N ASP A 121 -9.81 2.06 17.59
CA ASP A 121 -10.05 3.45 18.00
C ASP A 121 -8.80 4.01 18.70
N ARG A 122 -8.24 5.09 18.15
CA ARG A 122 -7.08 5.79 18.72
C ARG A 122 -7.54 6.62 19.90
N GLN A 123 -7.13 6.22 21.08
CA GLN A 123 -7.48 6.91 22.32
C GLN A 123 -6.61 8.14 22.59
N LEU A 124 -5.32 8.06 22.22
CA LEU A 124 -4.36 9.11 22.49
C LEU A 124 -3.23 9.11 21.46
N THR A 125 -2.76 10.31 21.10
CA THR A 125 -1.55 10.53 20.30
C THR A 125 -0.56 11.34 21.11
N ILE A 126 0.68 10.87 21.17
CA ILE A 126 1.80 11.49 21.88
C ILE A 126 2.82 11.90 20.83
N TYR A 127 3.13 13.20 20.82
CA TYR A 127 4.14 13.79 19.94
C TYR A 127 5.54 13.62 20.51
N PRO A 128 6.57 13.53 19.65
CA PRO A 128 7.93 13.29 20.09
C PRO A 128 8.48 14.56 20.73
N SER A 129 9.14 14.42 21.88
CA SER A 129 9.93 15.50 22.49
C SER A 129 11.22 15.75 21.73
N ALA A 130 11.75 14.73 21.06
CA ALA A 130 12.87 14.84 20.13
C ALA A 130 12.76 13.81 19.01
N ALA A 131 13.09 14.22 17.79
CA ALA A 131 13.29 13.34 16.64
C ALA A 131 14.52 13.85 15.90
N VAL A 132 15.64 13.13 16.01
CA VAL A 132 16.95 13.59 15.52
C VAL A 132 17.75 12.46 14.88
N THR A 133 18.54 12.81 13.89
CA THR A 133 19.61 11.95 13.37
C THR A 133 20.85 12.10 14.24
N LEU A 134 21.35 10.98 14.73
CA LEU A 134 22.64 10.85 15.40
C LEU A 134 23.73 10.64 14.37
N THR A 135 24.70 11.54 14.34
CA THR A 135 25.92 11.43 13.52
C THR A 135 27.15 11.32 14.43
N ARG A 136 28.31 11.01 13.83
CA ARG A 136 29.59 11.07 14.58
C ARG A 136 29.92 12.46 15.12
N HIS A 137 29.36 13.51 14.53
CA HIS A 137 29.70 14.90 14.81
C HIS A 137 28.63 15.65 15.63
N GLY A 138 27.49 15.01 15.93
CA GLY A 138 26.42 15.60 16.72
C GLY A 138 25.03 15.12 16.29
N THR A 139 24.05 16.01 16.40
CA THR A 139 22.65 15.73 16.03
C THR A 139 22.15 16.63 14.91
N GLU A 140 21.39 16.05 13.98
CA GLU A 140 20.67 16.79 12.94
C GLU A 140 19.16 16.61 13.16
N ILE A 141 18.39 17.70 13.13
CA ILE A 141 16.95 17.69 13.43
C ILE A 141 16.10 17.63 12.15
N LEU A 142 16.70 17.91 10.99
CA LEU A 142 16.01 18.16 9.73
C LEU A 142 15.18 16.95 9.26
N ASP A 143 15.81 15.79 9.21
CA ASP A 143 15.21 14.51 8.84
C ASP A 143 15.76 13.41 9.77
N LEU A 144 15.07 12.28 9.86
CA LEU A 144 15.58 11.05 10.48
C LEU A 144 16.27 10.22 9.40
N LYS A 145 17.57 10.42 9.23
CA LYS A 145 18.40 9.72 8.26
C LYS A 145 19.10 8.56 8.94
N MET A 146 18.92 7.37 8.38
CA MET A 146 19.57 6.14 8.85
C MET A 146 20.42 5.57 7.71
N SER A 147 21.65 5.20 8.05
CA SER A 147 22.63 4.58 7.16
C SER A 147 23.68 3.84 7.99
N ASP A 148 24.68 3.24 7.34
CA ASP A 148 25.82 2.59 8.00
C ASP A 148 26.53 3.47 9.05
N SER A 149 26.44 4.80 8.93
CA SER A 149 27.12 5.76 9.80
C SER A 149 26.19 6.67 10.60
N THR A 150 24.87 6.55 10.44
CA THR A 150 23.88 7.44 11.06
C THR A 150 22.70 6.65 11.61
N ASN A 151 22.23 7.05 12.79
CA ASN A 151 21.10 6.41 13.47
C ASN A 151 19.99 7.43 13.72
N GLY A 152 18.73 7.01 13.68
CA GLY A 152 17.63 7.83 14.17
C GLY A 152 17.49 7.72 15.68
N LEU A 153 17.14 8.81 16.36
CA LEU A 153 16.72 8.82 17.76
C LEU A 153 15.38 9.52 17.86
N VAL A 154 14.42 8.84 18.48
CA VAL A 154 13.10 9.40 18.81
C VAL A 154 12.83 9.24 20.30
N VAL A 155 12.38 10.32 20.93
CA VAL A 155 12.12 10.40 22.37
C VAL A 155 10.70 10.91 22.58
N PHE A 156 9.94 10.25 23.44
CA PHE A 156 8.58 10.63 23.81
C PHE A 156 8.49 10.87 25.31
N SER A 157 7.87 11.98 25.68
CA SER A 157 7.46 12.21 27.07
C SER A 157 6.20 11.41 27.37
N ILE A 158 6.29 10.53 28.35
CA ILE A 158 5.15 9.78 28.91
C ILE A 158 4.75 10.31 30.29
N GLN A 159 5.34 11.45 30.68
CA GLN A 159 5.04 12.12 31.94
C GLN A 159 3.57 12.54 31.97
N GLY A 160 2.85 12.13 33.02
CA GLY A 160 1.43 12.43 33.19
C GLY A 160 0.48 11.41 32.55
N MET A 161 0.98 10.36 31.90
CA MET A 161 0.13 9.24 31.49
C MET A 161 -0.38 8.51 32.72
N SER A 162 -1.70 8.40 32.84
CA SER A 162 -2.32 7.68 33.95
C SER A 162 -2.00 6.19 33.86
N PRO A 163 -1.56 5.54 34.96
CA PRO A 163 -1.46 4.08 35.03
C PRO A 163 -2.79 3.37 34.71
N SER A 164 -3.93 4.05 34.84
CA SER A 164 -5.22 3.50 34.43
C SER A 164 -5.31 3.16 32.93
N LEU A 165 -4.44 3.75 32.09
CA LEU A 165 -4.30 3.37 30.68
C LEU A 165 -3.70 1.95 30.51
N LEU A 166 -2.90 1.50 31.48
CA LEU A 166 -2.36 0.13 31.57
C LEU A 166 -3.39 -0.85 32.16
N LEU A 167 -4.18 -0.37 33.12
CA LEU A 167 -5.03 -1.22 33.98
C LEU A 167 -6.42 -1.51 33.41
N ALA A 168 -6.84 -0.87 32.32
CA ALA A 168 -8.22 -0.91 31.84
C ALA A 168 -8.56 -2.04 30.85
N ASN A 169 -7.64 -2.97 30.54
CA ASN A 169 -7.82 -4.32 29.97
C ASN A 169 -6.58 -4.74 29.17
N SER A 170 -6.36 -6.04 28.99
CA SER A 170 -5.33 -6.68 28.15
C SER A 170 -5.41 -6.35 26.64
N THR A 171 -6.06 -5.25 26.30
CA THR A 171 -6.41 -4.83 24.96
C THR A 171 -5.73 -3.53 24.55
N THR A 172 -5.22 -2.71 25.49
CA THR A 172 -4.53 -1.46 25.10
C THR A 172 -3.19 -1.78 24.43
N ARG A 173 -2.92 -1.14 23.28
CA ARG A 173 -1.65 -1.24 22.56
C ARG A 173 -0.99 0.12 22.41
N TYR A 174 0.32 0.16 22.56
CA TYR A 174 1.15 1.33 22.29
C TYR A 174 1.90 1.11 20.99
N LEU A 175 1.58 1.90 19.97
CA LEU A 175 2.15 1.77 18.63
C LEU A 175 3.03 2.98 18.32
N LEU A 176 4.30 2.72 18.03
CA LEU A 176 5.23 3.71 17.51
C LEU A 176 5.15 3.71 15.99
N SER A 177 5.00 4.90 15.43
CA SER A 177 4.57 5.03 14.07
C SER A 177 5.47 6.08 13.38
N LEU A 178 6.17 5.69 12.30
CA LEU A 178 7.12 6.53 11.55
C LEU A 178 6.75 6.66 10.07
N SER A 179 6.92 7.86 9.48
CA SER A 179 6.67 8.11 8.06
C SER A 179 7.96 8.04 7.25
N VAL A 180 8.02 7.15 6.26
CA VAL A 180 9.16 6.98 5.36
C VAL A 180 9.02 7.94 4.19
N GLN A 181 10.04 8.75 3.94
CA GLN A 181 10.08 9.64 2.77
C GLN A 181 10.73 8.91 1.59
N GLU A 182 11.96 8.46 1.77
CA GLU A 182 12.80 7.91 0.70
C GLU A 182 13.59 6.70 1.18
N THR A 183 13.87 5.77 0.27
CA THR A 183 14.70 4.58 0.50
C THR A 183 15.56 4.31 -0.72
N THR A 184 16.85 3.97 -0.55
CA THR A 184 17.75 3.70 -1.68
C THR A 184 17.72 2.27 -2.22
N ALA A 185 17.01 1.34 -1.58
CA ALA A 185 16.87 -0.02 -2.07
C ALA A 185 15.92 -0.06 -3.28
N SER A 186 16.36 -0.67 -4.38
CA SER A 186 15.52 -0.87 -5.57
C SER A 186 14.43 -1.90 -5.26
N LEU A 187 13.25 -1.70 -5.87
CA LEU A 187 12.02 -2.50 -5.70
C LEU A 187 12.17 -4.01 -6.05
N VAL A 188 13.34 -4.47 -6.47
CA VAL A 188 13.51 -5.72 -7.24
C VAL A 188 14.09 -6.89 -6.43
N GLU A 189 14.85 -6.68 -5.33
CA GLU A 189 15.55 -7.81 -4.67
C GLU A 189 15.38 -7.98 -3.15
N SER A 190 14.94 -6.97 -2.40
CA SER A 190 14.45 -7.14 -1.01
C SER A 190 13.97 -5.79 -0.47
N SER A 191 12.86 -5.78 0.26
CA SER A 191 12.43 -4.55 0.94
C SER A 191 13.44 -4.21 2.04
N PRO A 192 13.99 -2.98 2.07
CA PRO A 192 14.93 -2.58 3.11
C PRO A 192 14.29 -2.73 4.49
N LEU A 193 15.06 -3.13 5.50
CA LEU A 193 14.58 -3.29 6.86
C LEU A 193 15.03 -2.13 7.73
N VAL A 194 14.16 -1.71 8.62
CA VAL A 194 14.50 -0.79 9.72
C VAL A 194 14.34 -1.51 11.04
N THR A 195 15.38 -1.43 11.86
CA THR A 195 15.45 -2.00 13.19
C THR A 195 15.18 -0.91 14.22
N LEU A 196 14.12 -1.10 15.02
CA LEU A 196 13.84 -0.33 16.21
C LEU A 196 14.48 -1.01 17.43
N THR A 197 15.29 -0.28 18.18
CA THR A 197 15.86 -0.74 19.46
C THR A 197 15.46 0.22 20.57
N PRO A 198 14.73 -0.24 21.60
CA PRO A 198 14.43 0.58 22.77
C PRO A 198 15.70 0.85 23.59
N LEU A 199 15.76 2.00 24.24
CA LEU A 199 16.83 2.34 25.17
C LEU A 199 16.42 2.02 26.60
N LEU A 200 17.35 1.45 27.38
CA LEU A 200 17.19 1.14 28.80
C LEU A 200 17.00 2.42 29.65
N THR A 201 17.65 3.51 29.23
CA THR A 201 17.53 4.83 29.84
C THR A 201 17.53 5.90 28.75
N VAL A 202 16.87 7.03 28.99
CA VAL A 202 16.88 8.14 28.05
C VAL A 202 18.17 8.96 28.25
N PRO A 203 18.96 9.20 27.19
CA PRO A 203 20.20 9.96 27.31
C PRO A 203 19.90 11.40 27.72
N SER A 204 20.53 11.86 28.79
CA SER A 204 20.38 13.24 29.29
C SER A 204 21.06 14.27 28.39
N ARG A 205 22.01 13.83 27.55
CA ARG A 205 22.69 14.65 26.53
C ARG A 205 22.89 13.83 25.25
N PRO A 206 22.57 14.38 24.07
CA PRO A 206 22.67 13.65 22.80
C PRO A 206 24.11 13.43 22.28
N PHE A 207 25.15 13.86 23.01
CA PHE A 207 26.54 13.89 22.52
C PHE A 207 27.31 12.56 22.64
N GLU A 208 26.74 11.56 23.30
CA GLU A 208 27.44 10.29 23.52
C GLU A 208 26.82 9.15 22.71
N HIS A 209 26.98 9.22 21.38
CA HIS A 209 26.62 8.12 20.46
C HIS A 209 27.16 6.75 20.94
N ARG A 210 28.30 6.74 21.65
CA ARG A 210 28.88 5.54 22.27
C ARG A 210 28.07 5.01 23.45
N LEU A 211 27.52 5.88 24.30
CA LEU A 211 26.67 5.43 25.40
C LEU A 211 25.33 4.94 24.90
N ILE A 212 24.81 5.53 23.83
CA ILE A 212 23.58 5.06 23.19
C ILE A 212 23.72 3.59 22.76
N GLN A 213 24.85 3.19 22.18
CA GLN A 213 25.11 1.77 21.83
C GLN A 213 25.10 0.84 23.06
N VAL A 214 25.57 1.31 24.21
CA VAL A 214 25.61 0.53 25.47
C VAL A 214 24.23 0.48 26.14
N MET A 215 23.41 1.50 25.92
CA MET A 215 22.07 1.65 26.51
C MET A 215 20.98 0.92 25.73
N GLN A 216 21.32 0.27 24.61
CA GLN A 216 20.38 -0.46 23.77
C GLN A 216 19.94 -1.77 24.43
N ASP A 217 18.62 -1.98 24.52
CA ASP A 217 18.05 -3.28 24.85
C ASP A 217 17.89 -4.12 23.57
N VAL A 218 18.98 -4.79 23.19
CA VAL A 218 19.05 -5.63 21.98
C VAL A 218 18.04 -6.78 22.02
N GLN A 219 17.62 -7.24 23.21
CA GLN A 219 16.67 -8.34 23.35
C GLN A 219 15.25 -7.97 22.90
N ARG A 220 14.91 -6.67 22.88
CA ARG A 220 13.59 -6.16 22.47
C ARG A 220 13.61 -5.49 21.09
N GLN A 221 14.60 -5.82 20.27
CA GLN A 221 14.66 -5.30 18.90
C GLN A 221 13.51 -5.78 18.05
N GLN A 222 12.99 -4.87 17.22
CA GLN A 222 11.96 -5.16 16.24
C GLN A 222 12.43 -4.73 14.87
N ARG A 223 12.11 -5.52 13.84
CA ARG A 223 12.46 -5.24 12.45
C ARG A 223 11.20 -5.16 11.62
N GLN A 224 11.10 -4.12 10.80
CA GLN A 224 9.98 -3.94 9.89
C GLN A 224 10.50 -3.62 8.48
N PRO A 225 9.90 -4.21 7.43
CA PRO A 225 10.19 -3.81 6.06
C PRO A 225 9.69 -2.39 5.82
N VAL A 226 10.47 -1.62 5.06
CA VAL A 226 10.14 -0.23 4.74
C VAL A 226 10.08 -0.04 3.24
N GLN A 227 9.16 0.81 2.82
CA GLN A 227 8.98 1.21 1.44
C GLN A 227 8.89 2.73 1.39
N ALA A 228 9.41 3.33 0.31
CA ALA A 228 9.33 4.78 0.12
C ALA A 228 7.87 5.25 0.21
N HIS A 229 7.67 6.42 0.82
CA HIS A 229 6.36 7.03 1.04
C HIS A 229 5.39 6.24 1.91
N ASN A 230 5.81 5.13 2.52
CA ASN A 230 4.95 4.32 3.38
C ASN A 230 5.12 4.69 4.86
N VAL A 231 4.24 4.12 5.66
CA VAL A 231 4.11 4.29 7.08
C VAL A 231 4.51 2.99 7.77
N VAL A 232 5.50 3.05 8.65
CA VAL A 232 5.99 1.89 9.41
C VAL A 232 5.49 1.98 10.84
N VAL A 233 5.01 0.86 11.37
CA VAL A 233 4.43 0.77 12.72
C VAL A 233 5.13 -0.34 13.51
N PHE A 234 5.49 -0.03 14.75
CA PHE A 234 6.12 -0.93 15.70
C PHE A 234 5.25 -1.05 16.94
N ASP A 235 5.08 -2.27 17.45
CA ASP A 235 4.35 -2.51 18.70
C ASP A 235 5.28 -2.34 19.89
N VAL A 236 5.22 -1.20 20.55
CA VAL A 236 6.10 -0.86 21.68
C VAL A 236 5.39 -1.03 23.03
N THR A 237 4.28 -1.77 23.06
CA THR A 237 3.45 -1.97 24.26
C THR A 237 4.28 -2.41 25.46
N SER A 238 5.04 -3.49 25.34
CA SER A 238 5.86 -4.02 26.44
C SER A 238 6.96 -3.08 26.92
N VAL A 239 7.44 -2.16 26.06
CA VAL A 239 8.46 -1.16 26.42
C VAL A 239 7.82 -0.04 27.23
N VAL A 240 6.68 0.49 26.76
CA VAL A 240 5.96 1.58 27.43
C VAL A 240 5.38 1.10 28.76
N GLU A 241 4.81 -0.11 28.81
CA GLU A 241 4.30 -0.70 30.05
C GLU A 241 5.41 -0.79 31.13
N VAL A 242 6.58 -1.30 30.76
CA VAL A 242 7.72 -1.40 31.68
C VAL A 242 8.19 -0.01 32.12
N ALA A 243 8.27 0.95 31.21
CA ALA A 243 8.65 2.32 31.54
C ALA A 243 7.66 2.98 32.52
N MET A 244 6.36 2.77 32.32
CA MET A 244 5.33 3.29 33.21
C MET A 244 5.34 2.60 34.59
N VAL A 245 5.55 1.28 34.64
CA VAL A 245 5.71 0.54 35.92
C VAL A 245 6.94 1.04 36.68
N GLN A 246 8.03 1.35 35.97
CA GLN A 246 9.25 1.92 36.54
C GLN A 246 9.16 3.43 36.80
N GLN A 247 8.00 4.06 36.58
CA GLN A 247 7.77 5.49 36.76
C GLN A 247 8.74 6.38 35.96
N GLN A 248 9.18 5.91 34.80
CA GLN A 248 9.98 6.71 33.89
C GLN A 248 9.14 7.86 33.30
N SER A 249 9.75 9.03 33.12
CA SER A 249 9.10 10.18 32.52
C SER A 249 9.12 10.17 31.00
N GLN A 250 10.00 9.36 30.40
CA GLN A 250 10.27 9.35 28.97
C GLN A 250 10.60 7.94 28.49
N VAL A 251 10.28 7.67 27.22
CA VAL A 251 10.75 6.49 26.48
C VAL A 251 11.54 6.94 25.25
N ALA A 252 12.61 6.24 24.93
CA ALA A 252 13.45 6.56 23.80
C ALA A 252 13.76 5.32 22.96
N PHE A 253 13.83 5.52 21.65
CA PHE A 253 14.14 4.46 20.70
C PHE A 253 15.19 4.93 19.70
N THR A 254 16.09 4.02 19.39
CA THR A 254 17.04 4.18 18.29
C THR A 254 16.58 3.40 17.07
N LEU A 255 16.76 4.00 15.91
CA LEU A 255 16.41 3.44 14.62
C LEU A 255 17.68 3.22 13.81
N HIS A 256 17.79 2.04 13.21
CA HIS A 256 18.90 1.67 12.35
C HIS A 256 18.37 1.07 11.05
N ALA A 257 19.01 1.40 9.93
CA ALA A 257 18.73 0.77 8.64
C ALA A 257 19.75 -0.36 8.40
N ASP A 258 19.35 -1.40 7.66
CA ASP A 258 20.26 -2.48 7.32
C ASP A 258 21.46 -1.99 6.50
N ALA A 259 22.58 -2.72 6.60
CA ALA A 259 23.84 -2.35 5.96
C ALA A 259 23.68 -2.13 4.45
N GLY A 260 24.23 -1.03 3.93
CA GLY A 260 24.12 -0.65 2.52
C GLY A 260 22.78 -0.05 2.12
N THR A 261 21.84 0.12 3.06
CA THR A 261 20.58 0.82 2.82
C THR A 261 20.60 2.20 3.47
N THR A 262 20.02 3.18 2.80
CA THR A 262 19.74 4.47 3.40
C THR A 262 18.25 4.71 3.41
N VAL A 263 17.75 5.09 4.57
CA VAL A 263 16.33 5.37 4.80
C VAL A 263 16.21 6.78 5.35
N ARG A 264 15.39 7.60 4.70
CA ARG A 264 15.03 8.92 5.20
C ARG A 264 13.59 8.88 5.69
N MET A 265 13.41 9.13 6.98
CA MET A 265 12.11 9.27 7.61
C MET A 265 11.85 10.73 7.98
N ALA A 266 10.57 11.07 8.08
CA ALA A 266 10.14 12.39 8.49
C ALA A 266 10.50 12.67 9.96
N SER A 267 11.09 13.83 10.19
CA SER A 267 11.33 14.40 11.53
C SER A 267 10.20 15.38 11.90
N THR A 268 10.44 16.32 12.83
CA THR A 268 9.50 17.39 13.22
C THR A 268 9.74 18.72 12.51
N ALA A 269 10.87 18.90 11.81
CA ALA A 269 11.30 20.23 11.34
C ALA A 269 10.70 20.67 10.00
N ARG A 270 10.41 19.74 9.07
CA ARG A 270 10.10 20.05 7.66
C ARG A 270 8.76 19.50 7.14
N VAL A 271 8.02 18.81 7.99
CA VAL A 271 6.79 18.11 7.60
C VAL A 271 5.63 18.49 8.49
N ALA A 272 4.41 18.34 7.97
CA ALA A 272 3.20 18.51 8.75
C ALA A 272 3.16 17.53 9.94
N PRO A 273 2.46 17.87 11.05
CA PRO A 273 2.35 17.02 12.23
C PRO A 273 1.88 15.59 11.98
N ASP A 274 1.09 15.37 10.92
CA ASP A 274 0.60 14.04 10.53
C ASP A 274 1.72 13.09 10.07
N HIS A 275 2.86 13.65 9.68
CA HIS A 275 4.05 12.90 9.28
C HIS A 275 5.08 12.72 10.37
N TRP A 276 4.94 13.40 11.51
CA TRP A 276 5.89 13.29 12.60
C TRP A 276 5.95 11.84 13.12
N PRO A 277 7.04 11.45 13.79
CA PRO A 277 7.04 10.26 14.62
C PRO A 277 5.94 10.36 15.68
N LEU A 278 5.01 9.41 15.73
CA LEU A 278 3.92 9.43 16.72
C LEU A 278 3.93 8.16 17.55
N LEU A 279 3.81 8.32 18.86
CA LEU A 279 3.47 7.24 19.77
C LEU A 279 1.97 7.30 20.03
N THR A 280 1.25 6.24 19.69
CA THR A 280 -0.21 6.21 19.77
C THR A 280 -0.67 5.14 20.75
N VAL A 281 -1.76 5.45 21.45
CA VAL A 281 -2.45 4.52 22.34
C VAL A 281 -3.73 4.11 21.64
N GLU A 282 -3.81 2.85 21.27
CA GLU A 282 -4.99 2.27 20.64
C GLU A 282 -5.64 1.28 21.59
N ARG A 283 -6.97 1.31 21.65
CA ARG A 283 -7.71 0.29 22.40
C ARG A 283 -7.98 -0.86 21.46
N GLY A 284 -7.34 -1.99 21.74
CA GLY A 284 -7.65 -3.26 21.11
C GLY A 284 -9.12 -3.61 21.30
N SER A 285 -9.74 -4.05 20.22
CA SER A 285 -10.88 -4.94 20.32
C SER A 285 -10.40 -6.35 20.67
N ASN A 286 -11.30 -7.18 21.19
CA ASN A 286 -11.04 -8.60 21.37
C ASN A 286 -10.56 -9.12 19.99
N GLY A 287 -9.35 -9.71 19.89
CA GLY A 287 -8.54 -9.89 18.65
C GLY A 287 -9.21 -10.33 17.34
N VAL A 288 -10.48 -10.73 17.38
CA VAL A 288 -11.41 -10.92 16.26
C VAL A 288 -11.37 -9.80 15.22
N GLU A 289 -11.30 -8.51 15.56
CA GLU A 289 -11.29 -7.46 14.50
C GLU A 289 -9.95 -7.38 13.78
N HIS A 290 -8.85 -7.66 14.48
CA HIS A 290 -7.53 -7.77 13.85
C HIS A 290 -7.51 -8.95 12.86
N ASP A 291 -8.02 -10.12 13.29
CA ASP A 291 -8.10 -11.31 12.45
C ASP A 291 -9.06 -11.10 11.26
N LEU A 292 -10.19 -10.41 11.49
CA LEU A 292 -11.15 -10.04 10.45
C LEU A 292 -10.51 -9.12 9.41
N ARG A 293 -9.71 -8.14 9.84
CA ARG A 293 -8.98 -7.22 8.97
C ARG A 293 -7.90 -7.95 8.15
N GLU A 294 -7.13 -8.82 8.80
CA GLU A 294 -6.14 -9.65 8.11
C GLU A 294 -6.83 -10.57 7.08
N PHE A 295 -7.97 -11.13 7.43
CA PHE A 295 -8.79 -11.90 6.50
C PHE A 295 -9.31 -11.05 5.34
N GLN A 296 -9.84 -9.85 5.60
CA GLN A 296 -10.32 -8.92 4.56
C GLN A 296 -9.21 -8.55 3.57
N THR A 297 -8.03 -8.20 4.07
CA THR A 297 -6.86 -7.90 3.21
C THR A 297 -6.41 -9.12 2.39
N LYS A 298 -6.38 -10.32 2.98
CA LYS A 298 -6.09 -11.57 2.24
C LYS A 298 -7.13 -11.88 1.16
N VAL A 299 -8.42 -11.74 1.47
CA VAL A 299 -9.50 -11.92 0.51
C VAL A 299 -9.38 -10.91 -0.62
N TRP A 300 -9.08 -9.65 -0.31
CA TRP A 300 -8.88 -8.61 -1.30
C TRP A 300 -7.71 -8.92 -2.25
N ASN A 301 -6.57 -9.35 -1.71
CA ASN A 301 -5.41 -9.80 -2.49
C ASN A 301 -5.73 -11.02 -3.38
N LEU A 302 -6.54 -11.97 -2.88
CA LEU A 302 -6.98 -13.10 -3.69
C LEU A 302 -7.89 -12.67 -4.84
N GLN A 303 -8.79 -11.72 -4.60
CA GLN A 303 -9.65 -11.18 -5.65
C GLN A 303 -8.85 -10.44 -6.74
N SER A 304 -7.78 -9.73 -6.37
CA SER A 304 -6.93 -9.05 -7.36
C SER A 304 -6.14 -10.06 -8.20
N LEU A 305 -5.58 -11.11 -7.59
CA LEU A 305 -4.92 -12.20 -8.31
C LEU A 305 -5.89 -12.91 -9.28
N LEU A 306 -7.13 -13.15 -8.86
CA LEU A 306 -8.13 -13.79 -9.71
C LEU A 306 -8.55 -12.90 -10.89
N ALA A 307 -8.69 -11.59 -10.67
CA ALA A 307 -8.96 -10.63 -11.73
C ALA A 307 -7.81 -10.60 -12.76
N TYR A 308 -6.56 -10.57 -12.28
CA TYR A 308 -5.37 -10.65 -13.13
C TYR A 308 -5.34 -11.93 -13.99
N ILE A 309 -5.56 -13.10 -13.39
CA ILE A 309 -5.60 -14.38 -14.12
C ILE A 309 -6.70 -14.37 -15.18
N ARG A 310 -7.89 -13.86 -14.84
CA ARG A 310 -9.01 -13.77 -15.78
C ARG A 310 -8.68 -12.86 -16.97
N HIS A 311 -8.05 -11.73 -16.70
CA HIS A 311 -7.61 -10.80 -17.75
C HIS A 311 -6.56 -11.44 -18.66
N HIS A 312 -5.55 -12.09 -18.10
CA HIS A 312 -4.54 -12.80 -18.88
C HIS A 312 -5.13 -13.93 -19.73
N HIS A 313 -6.12 -14.65 -19.21
CA HIS A 313 -6.82 -15.68 -19.96
C HIS A 313 -7.58 -15.11 -21.17
N ARG A 314 -8.27 -13.97 -21.02
CA ARG A 314 -8.96 -13.28 -22.13
C ARG A 314 -7.96 -12.89 -23.23
N HIS A 315 -6.85 -12.25 -22.86
CA HIS A 315 -5.80 -11.92 -23.83
C HIS A 315 -5.26 -13.14 -24.57
N SER A 316 -5.08 -14.27 -23.87
CA SER A 316 -4.63 -15.50 -24.50
C SER A 316 -5.65 -16.04 -25.52
N LEU A 317 -6.94 -15.98 -25.19
CA LEU A 317 -8.02 -16.39 -26.08
C LEU A 317 -8.09 -15.48 -27.32
N ASP A 318 -8.03 -14.16 -27.14
CA ASP A 318 -8.06 -13.22 -28.26
C ASP A 318 -6.84 -13.37 -29.18
N ALA A 319 -5.66 -13.64 -28.60
CA ALA A 319 -4.47 -13.94 -29.38
C ALA A 319 -4.63 -15.23 -30.21
N THR A 320 -5.24 -16.28 -29.64
CA THR A 320 -5.52 -17.53 -30.38
C THR A 320 -6.60 -17.36 -31.45
N ALA A 321 -7.63 -16.56 -31.19
CA ALA A 321 -8.65 -16.25 -32.19
C ALA A 321 -8.07 -15.42 -33.35
N ALA A 322 -7.19 -14.46 -33.05
CA ALA A 322 -6.51 -13.65 -34.06
C ALA A 322 -5.54 -14.48 -34.94
N THR A 323 -4.82 -15.45 -34.37
CA THR A 323 -3.96 -16.35 -35.16
C THR A 323 -4.78 -17.30 -36.03
N ALA A 324 -5.87 -17.85 -35.50
CA ALA A 324 -6.81 -18.67 -36.28
C ALA A 324 -7.43 -17.89 -37.43
N ALA A 325 -7.86 -16.64 -37.19
CA ALA A 325 -8.40 -15.76 -38.24
C ALA A 325 -7.35 -15.45 -39.33
N ARG A 326 -6.10 -15.16 -38.94
CA ARG A 326 -4.99 -14.94 -39.90
C ARG A 326 -4.69 -16.18 -40.73
N LEU A 327 -4.73 -17.36 -40.12
CA LEU A 327 -4.57 -18.63 -40.84
C LEU A 327 -5.71 -18.84 -41.85
N LEU A 328 -6.96 -18.57 -41.47
CA LEU A 328 -8.13 -18.72 -42.34
C LEU A 328 -8.07 -17.73 -43.52
N VAL A 329 -7.69 -16.48 -43.28
CA VAL A 329 -7.45 -15.50 -44.35
C VAL A 329 -6.32 -15.97 -45.27
N GLY A 330 -5.22 -16.47 -44.70
CA GLY A 330 -4.10 -17.02 -45.46
C GLY A 330 -4.50 -18.21 -46.34
N THR A 331 -5.30 -19.14 -45.82
CA THR A 331 -5.77 -20.30 -46.59
C THR A 331 -6.71 -19.88 -47.71
N VAL A 332 -7.63 -18.94 -47.47
CA VAL A 332 -8.51 -18.39 -48.52
C VAL A 332 -7.69 -17.72 -49.62
N VAL A 333 -6.70 -16.90 -49.29
CA VAL A 333 -5.82 -16.24 -50.28
C VAL A 333 -5.07 -17.28 -51.11
N VAL A 334 -4.49 -18.29 -50.46
CA VAL A 334 -3.77 -19.38 -51.16
C VAL A 334 -4.71 -20.16 -52.07
N SER A 335 -5.92 -20.49 -51.62
CA SER A 335 -6.93 -21.18 -52.45
C SER A 335 -7.33 -20.35 -53.67
N VAL A 336 -7.55 -19.04 -53.52
CA VAL A 336 -7.85 -18.13 -54.65
C VAL A 336 -6.69 -18.10 -55.63
N LEU A 337 -5.44 -18.06 -55.14
CA LEU A 337 -4.25 -18.09 -55.97
C LEU A 337 -4.16 -19.40 -56.80
N TRP A 338 -4.43 -20.55 -56.17
CA TRP A 338 -4.44 -21.84 -56.87
C TRP A 338 -5.53 -21.94 -57.92
N VAL A 339 -6.73 -21.42 -57.64
CA VAL A 339 -7.81 -21.35 -58.62
C VAL A 339 -7.42 -20.46 -59.80
N ALA A 340 -6.80 -19.30 -59.54
CA ALA A 340 -6.31 -18.41 -60.59
C ALA A 340 -5.23 -19.07 -61.46
N VAL A 341 -4.29 -19.81 -60.85
CA VAL A 341 -3.29 -20.60 -61.59
C VAL A 341 -3.95 -21.69 -62.44
N GLY A 342 -4.94 -22.41 -61.90
CA GLY A 342 -5.69 -23.42 -62.64
C GLY A 342 -6.43 -22.84 -63.86
N ILE A 343 -7.09 -21.69 -63.71
CA ILE A 343 -7.75 -20.98 -64.81
C ILE A 343 -6.71 -20.54 -65.86
N ALA A 344 -5.56 -20.01 -65.44
CA ALA A 344 -4.49 -19.60 -66.35
C ALA A 344 -3.95 -20.79 -67.17
N GLN A 345 -3.80 -21.97 -66.54
CA GLN A 345 -3.39 -23.19 -67.23
C GLN A 345 -4.42 -23.65 -68.27
N VAL A 346 -5.72 -23.64 -67.94
CA VAL A 346 -6.78 -24.01 -68.88
C VAL A 346 -6.82 -23.07 -70.09
N VAL A 347 -6.70 -21.76 -69.86
CA VAL A 347 -6.64 -20.76 -70.95
C VAL A 347 -5.40 -20.92 -71.80
N PHE A 348 -4.24 -21.23 -71.19
CA PHE A 348 -2.99 -21.44 -71.91
C PHE A 348 -3.04 -22.68 -72.82
N VAL A 349 -3.55 -23.80 -72.31
CA VAL A 349 -3.74 -25.03 -73.10
C VAL A 349 -4.78 -24.83 -74.21
N GLY A 350 -5.88 -24.13 -73.92
CA GLY A 350 -6.90 -23.78 -74.92
C GLY A 350 -6.35 -22.93 -76.07
N LYS A 351 -5.40 -22.02 -75.80
CA LYS A 351 -4.71 -21.24 -76.84
C LYS A 351 -3.66 -22.02 -77.63
N LEU A 352 -3.18 -23.15 -77.11
CA LEU A 352 -2.20 -24.02 -77.78
C LEU A 352 -2.84 -25.06 -78.70
N LEU A 353 -4.13 -25.34 -78.51
CA LEU A 353 -4.92 -26.29 -79.30
C LEU A 353 -5.73 -25.63 -80.42
N GLN A 354 -5.72 -24.29 -80.49
CA GLN A 354 -6.13 -23.50 -81.66
C GLN A 354 -4.90 -23.13 -82.47
#